data_AF-W7KX37-F1
#
_entry.id   AF-W7KX37-F1
#
_cell.length_a   1.000
_cell.length_b   1.000
_cell.length_c   1.000
_cell.angle_alpha   90.00
_cell.angle_beta   90.00
_cell.angle_gamma   90.00
#
_symmetry.space_group_name_H-M   'P 1'
#
loop_
_entity.id
_entity.type
_entity.pdbx_description
1 polymer ?
#
loop_
_entity_poly.entity_id
_entity_poly.type
_entity_poly.pdbx_seq_one_letter_code
_entity_poly.pdbx_strand_id
1 'polypeptide(L)'
;MIFDVREIKRLRESLGITQAELAKRVGVSQSLIAKIENGKIDPKLSVVKKILDELTTLMEINEYAERVMRSPVIVATLDEGVKEIVGKMEKHGISQVPVVNSSFELVGIIYDYVILRKLAVKSPNEISVKDILAPLPPLIDPKTPVREVMKLLTKYSVTLVVDKKLKPLGIITRSDLISYLINNNKGPQ
;
A
#
# COMPACT_ATOMS: atom_id res chain seq x y z
N MET A 1 -10.60 -0.50 7.45
CA MET A 1 -10.03 -1.78 7.93
C MET A 1 -9.49 -2.51 6.72
N ILE A 2 -8.42 -3.31 6.87
CA ILE A 2 -7.88 -4.12 5.75
C ILE A 2 -8.85 -5.25 5.44
N PHE A 3 -9.48 -5.78 6.48
CA PHE A 3 -10.35 -6.93 6.41
C PHE A 3 -11.79 -6.57 6.75
N ASP A 4 -12.71 -7.34 6.16
CA ASP A 4 -14.14 -7.28 6.38
C ASP A 4 -14.58 -8.31 7.44
N VAL A 5 -15.69 -8.05 8.14
CA VAL A 5 -16.34 -9.01 9.04
C VAL A 5 -16.59 -10.35 8.33
N ARG A 6 -16.92 -10.29 7.03
CA ARG A 6 -17.15 -11.47 6.17
C ARG A 6 -15.91 -12.35 6.00
N GLU A 7 -14.71 -11.83 6.28
CA GLU A 7 -13.45 -12.54 6.14
C GLU A 7 -12.97 -13.18 7.45
N ILE A 8 -13.58 -12.83 8.59
CA ILE A 8 -13.16 -13.31 9.93
C ILE A 8 -13.00 -14.83 9.96
N LYS A 9 -13.99 -15.57 9.44
CA LYS A 9 -13.95 -17.04 9.42
C LYS A 9 -12.75 -17.57 8.63
N ARG A 10 -12.54 -17.03 7.42
CA ARG A 10 -11.45 -17.45 6.53
C ARG A 10 -10.08 -17.13 7.14
N LEU A 11 -9.92 -15.93 7.70
CA LEU A 11 -8.69 -15.50 8.36
C LEU A 11 -8.38 -16.38 9.57
N ARG A 12 -9.39 -16.66 10.40
CA ARG A 12 -9.27 -17.54 11.55
C ARG A 12 -8.79 -18.93 11.11
N GLU A 13 -9.42 -19.50 10.08
CA GLU A 13 -9.10 -20.83 9.56
C GLU A 13 -7.69 -20.87 8.93
N SER A 14 -7.27 -19.84 8.19
CA SER A 14 -5.92 -19.77 7.64
C SER A 14 -4.82 -19.66 8.70
N LEU A 15 -5.17 -19.15 9.88
CA LEU A 15 -4.28 -19.08 11.05
C LEU A 15 -4.28 -20.37 11.89
N GLY A 16 -5.09 -21.37 11.51
CA GLY A 16 -5.16 -22.65 12.21
C GLY A 16 -5.80 -22.60 13.61
N ILE A 17 -6.52 -21.52 13.96
CA ILE A 17 -7.14 -21.38 15.28
C ILE A 17 -8.64 -21.69 15.24
N THR A 18 -9.16 -22.21 16.35
CA THR A 18 -10.58 -22.51 16.55
C THR A 18 -11.39 -21.25 16.94
N GLN A 19 -12.72 -21.32 16.80
CA GLN A 19 -13.61 -20.25 17.28
C GLN A 19 -13.48 -20.02 18.79
N ALA A 20 -13.22 -21.09 19.56
CA ALA A 20 -13.03 -21.00 21.01
C ALA A 20 -11.74 -20.25 21.37
N GLU A 21 -10.65 -20.51 20.65
CA GLU A 21 -9.38 -19.81 20.85
C GLU A 21 -9.48 -18.33 20.47
N LEU A 22 -10.10 -18.01 19.33
CA LEU A 22 -10.34 -16.62 18.94
C LEU A 22 -11.20 -15.89 19.97
N ALA A 23 -12.27 -16.53 20.45
CA ALA A 23 -13.15 -15.96 21.47
C ALA A 23 -12.41 -15.67 22.79
N LYS A 24 -11.54 -16.61 23.23
CA LYS A 24 -10.71 -16.44 24.42
C LYS A 24 -9.74 -15.25 24.30
N ARG A 25 -9.10 -15.10 23.13
CA ARG A 25 -8.17 -13.99 22.85
C ARG A 25 -8.86 -12.63 22.83
N VAL A 26 -10.02 -12.55 22.20
CA VAL A 26 -10.82 -11.31 22.07
C VAL A 26 -11.55 -10.93 23.36
N GLY A 27 -11.76 -11.90 24.27
CA GLY A 27 -12.52 -11.71 25.51
C GLY A 27 -14.03 -11.72 25.30
N VAL A 28 -14.53 -12.62 24.44
CA VAL A 28 -15.96 -12.80 24.14
C VAL A 28 -16.36 -14.27 24.20
N SER A 29 -17.66 -14.59 24.11
CA SER A 29 -18.12 -15.98 24.06
C SER A 29 -17.88 -16.60 22.68
N GLN A 30 -17.58 -17.91 22.65
CA GLN A 30 -17.44 -18.65 21.39
C GLN A 30 -18.74 -18.62 20.56
N SER A 31 -19.91 -18.64 21.22
CA SER A 31 -21.20 -18.47 20.57
C SER A 31 -21.33 -17.13 19.83
N LEU A 32 -20.77 -16.05 20.35
CA LEU A 32 -20.78 -14.75 19.68
C LEU A 32 -19.94 -14.79 18.39
N ILE A 33 -18.71 -15.33 18.45
CA ILE A 33 -17.85 -15.52 17.27
C ILE A 33 -18.57 -16.37 16.22
N ALA A 34 -19.16 -17.50 16.64
CA ALA A 34 -19.90 -18.39 15.73
C ALA A 34 -21.09 -17.69 15.05
N LYS A 35 -21.83 -16.84 15.76
CA LYS A 35 -22.94 -16.07 15.16
C LYS A 35 -22.43 -15.03 14.16
N ILE A 36 -21.33 -14.34 14.48
CA ILE A 36 -20.69 -13.35 13.60
C ILE A 36 -20.21 -14.02 12.30
N GLU A 37 -19.44 -15.11 12.41
CA GLU A 37 -18.87 -15.81 11.25
C GLU A 37 -19.92 -16.38 10.30
N ASN A 38 -21.09 -16.74 10.83
CA ASN A 38 -22.20 -17.26 10.04
C ASN A 38 -23.18 -16.16 9.57
N GLY A 39 -22.88 -14.87 9.81
CA GLY A 39 -23.75 -13.75 9.43
C GLY A 39 -25.09 -13.71 10.16
N LYS A 40 -25.22 -14.41 11.30
CA LYS A 40 -26.46 -14.48 12.09
C LYS A 40 -26.67 -13.27 12.99
N ILE A 41 -25.65 -12.43 13.15
CA ILE A 41 -25.71 -11.21 13.97
C ILE A 41 -24.82 -10.13 13.36
N ASP A 42 -25.24 -8.88 13.45
CA ASP A 42 -24.39 -7.72 13.19
C ASP A 42 -23.71 -7.29 14.52
N PRO A 43 -22.39 -7.51 14.67
CA PRO A 43 -21.68 -7.17 15.89
C PRO A 43 -21.46 -5.66 16.06
N LYS A 44 -21.32 -5.21 17.32
CA LYS A 44 -20.84 -3.85 17.60
C LYS A 44 -19.46 -3.64 16.98
N LEU A 45 -19.22 -2.45 16.42
CA LEU A 45 -17.95 -2.07 15.80
C LEU A 45 -16.73 -2.29 16.71
N SER A 46 -16.90 -2.11 18.01
CA SER A 46 -15.83 -2.36 19.00
C SER A 46 -15.42 -3.83 19.08
N VAL A 47 -16.35 -4.77 18.91
CA VAL A 47 -16.07 -6.20 18.88
C VAL A 47 -15.39 -6.58 17.56
N VAL A 48 -15.89 -6.08 16.43
CA VAL A 48 -15.26 -6.27 15.11
C VAL A 48 -13.80 -5.83 15.14
N LYS A 49 -13.55 -4.63 15.65
CA LYS A 49 -12.21 -4.07 15.74
C LYS A 49 -11.27 -4.98 16.55
N LYS A 50 -11.70 -5.44 17.73
CA LYS A 50 -10.91 -6.36 18.56
C LYS A 50 -10.60 -7.68 17.85
N ILE A 51 -11.59 -8.28 17.16
CA ILE A 51 -11.38 -9.52 16.41
C ILE A 51 -10.33 -9.32 15.32
N LEU A 52 -10.48 -8.26 14.51
CA LEU A 52 -9.57 -8.00 13.41
C LEU A 52 -8.17 -7.61 13.88
N ASP A 53 -8.04 -6.86 14.98
CA ASP A 53 -6.75 -6.51 15.56
C ASP A 53 -6.02 -7.77 16.09
N GLU A 54 -6.74 -8.71 16.73
CA GLU A 54 -6.17 -9.98 17.20
C GLU A 54 -5.74 -10.87 16.02
N LEU A 55 -6.59 -11.03 15.01
CA LEU A 55 -6.24 -11.81 13.81
C LEU A 55 -5.03 -11.20 13.09
N THR A 56 -4.96 -9.87 12.98
CA THR A 56 -3.81 -9.17 12.38
C THR A 56 -2.52 -9.42 13.18
N THR A 57 -2.63 -9.48 14.51
CA THR A 57 -1.49 -9.76 15.40
C THR A 57 -0.96 -11.18 15.18
N LEU A 58 -1.85 -12.15 14.98
CA LEU A 58 -1.49 -13.54 14.71
C LEU A 58 -0.86 -13.75 13.33
N MET A 59 -1.10 -12.87 12.36
CA MET A 59 -0.50 -12.94 11.02
C MET A 59 0.99 -12.52 10.98
N GLU A 60 1.62 -12.20 12.12
CA GLU A 60 3.05 -11.81 12.25
C GLU A 60 3.55 -10.76 11.26
N ILE A 61 2.70 -9.86 10.75
CA ILE A 61 3.15 -8.74 9.90
C ILE A 61 3.76 -7.65 10.79
N ASN A 62 4.95 -7.93 11.34
CA ASN A 62 5.73 -7.06 12.21
C ASN A 62 6.84 -6.31 11.45
N GLU A 63 6.78 -6.31 10.13
CA GLU A 63 7.76 -5.67 9.27
C GLU A 63 7.47 -4.19 9.06
N TYR A 64 8.51 -3.45 8.67
CA TYR A 64 8.46 -2.03 8.38
C TYR A 64 8.55 -1.73 6.88
N ALA A 65 8.12 -0.54 6.47
CA ALA A 65 8.10 -0.10 5.07
C ALA A 65 9.46 -0.26 4.37
N GLU A 66 10.56 -0.01 5.07
CA GLU A 66 11.92 -0.17 4.56
C GLU A 66 12.25 -1.59 4.07
N ARG A 67 11.56 -2.61 4.60
CA ARG A 67 11.75 -4.02 4.21
C ARG A 67 11.10 -4.36 2.88
N VAL A 68 10.01 -3.66 2.53
CA VAL A 68 9.17 -3.94 1.36
C VAL A 68 9.39 -2.93 0.23
N MET A 69 9.94 -1.75 0.54
CA MET A 69 10.19 -0.71 -0.45
C MET A 69 11.20 -1.10 -1.52
N ARG A 70 10.99 -0.56 -2.73
CA ARG A 70 11.98 -0.56 -3.79
C ARG A 70 12.86 0.67 -3.67
N SER A 71 14.16 0.46 -3.72
CA SER A 71 15.20 1.49 -3.78
C SER A 71 16.30 1.05 -4.76
N PRO A 72 17.00 1.99 -5.43
CA PRO A 72 16.76 3.44 -5.43
C PRO A 72 15.45 3.82 -6.14
N VAL A 73 14.88 4.98 -5.77
CA VAL A 73 13.68 5.51 -6.45
C VAL A 73 14.10 6.14 -7.77
N ILE A 74 13.49 5.69 -8.88
CA ILE A 74 13.63 6.35 -10.17
C ILE A 74 12.79 7.64 -10.14
N VAL A 75 13.45 8.79 -10.30
CA VAL A 75 12.82 10.12 -10.22
C VAL A 75 12.96 10.89 -11.52
N ALA A 76 12.12 11.90 -11.69
CA ALA A 76 12.25 12.95 -12.70
C ALA A 76 12.45 14.33 -12.04
N THR A 77 12.98 15.30 -12.78
CA THR A 77 13.06 16.70 -12.35
C THR A 77 12.03 17.57 -13.08
N LEU A 78 11.88 18.83 -12.65
CA LEU A 78 10.90 19.77 -13.23
C LEU A 78 11.26 20.28 -14.64
N ASP A 79 12.51 20.13 -15.03
CA ASP A 79 13.10 20.57 -16.30
C ASP A 79 13.23 19.44 -17.34
N GLU A 80 12.96 18.18 -16.96
CA GLU A 80 12.96 17.05 -17.88
C GLU A 80 11.83 17.11 -18.92
N GLY A 81 12.10 16.56 -20.11
CA GLY A 81 11.11 16.43 -21.16
C GLY A 81 10.23 15.18 -21.00
N VAL A 82 8.99 15.23 -21.49
CA VAL A 82 8.07 14.06 -21.41
C VAL A 82 8.65 12.81 -22.07
N LYS A 83 9.40 12.95 -23.17
CA LYS A 83 10.05 11.81 -23.84
C LYS A 83 11.08 11.11 -22.95
N GLU A 84 11.85 11.86 -22.17
CA GLU A 84 12.85 11.31 -21.25
C GLU A 84 12.17 10.56 -20.11
N ILE A 85 11.08 11.13 -19.57
CA ILE A 85 10.28 10.53 -18.51
C ILE A 85 9.63 9.22 -19.00
N VAL A 86 9.05 9.21 -20.20
CA VAL A 86 8.52 7.99 -20.82
C VAL A 86 9.62 6.96 -21.04
N GLY A 87 10.81 7.38 -21.50
CA GLY A 87 11.97 6.49 -21.63
C GLY A 87 12.39 5.84 -20.30
N LYS A 88 12.32 6.60 -19.18
CA LYS A 88 12.52 6.04 -17.84
C LYS A 88 11.43 5.03 -17.48
N MET A 89 10.17 5.34 -17.77
CA MET A 89 9.04 4.43 -17.51
C MET A 89 9.21 3.10 -18.24
N GLU A 90 9.51 3.13 -19.54
CA GLU A 90 9.71 1.93 -20.36
C GLU A 90 10.92 1.12 -19.90
N LYS A 91 12.07 1.78 -19.71
CA LYS A 91 13.32 1.13 -19.28
C LYS A 91 13.18 0.38 -17.96
N HIS A 92 12.39 0.93 -17.03
CA HIS A 92 12.24 0.39 -15.68
C HIS A 92 10.93 -0.39 -15.50
N GLY A 93 10.05 -0.45 -16.51
CA GLY A 93 8.75 -1.13 -16.42
C GLY A 93 7.83 -0.52 -15.35
N ILE A 94 7.82 0.81 -15.23
CA ILE A 94 7.06 1.54 -14.20
C ILE A 94 6.00 2.47 -14.81
N SER A 95 4.85 2.57 -14.16
CA SER A 95 3.72 3.42 -14.57
C SER A 95 3.68 4.78 -13.89
N GLN A 96 4.59 5.03 -12.94
CA GLN A 96 4.66 6.29 -12.23
C GLN A 96 6.10 6.68 -11.89
N VAL A 97 6.37 7.98 -11.90
CA VAL A 97 7.69 8.55 -11.61
C VAL A 97 7.53 9.73 -10.65
N PRO A 98 8.06 9.64 -9.41
CA PRO A 98 8.13 10.78 -8.50
C PRO A 98 8.98 11.91 -9.07
N VAL A 99 8.58 13.15 -8.81
CA VAL A 99 9.27 14.35 -9.29
C VAL A 99 9.94 15.05 -8.12
N VAL A 100 11.21 15.44 -8.30
CA VAL A 100 12.01 16.15 -7.29
C VAL A 100 12.43 17.54 -7.76
N ASN A 101 12.70 18.43 -6.79
CA ASN A 101 13.33 19.73 -7.04
C ASN A 101 14.87 19.63 -7.08
N SER A 102 15.54 20.77 -7.23
CA SER A 102 17.01 20.87 -7.24
C SER A 102 17.69 20.45 -5.92
N SER A 103 16.97 20.48 -4.80
CA SER A 103 17.42 20.00 -3.49
C SER A 103 17.19 18.49 -3.29
N PHE A 104 16.68 17.80 -4.32
CA PHE A 104 16.29 16.39 -4.32
C PHE A 104 15.11 16.06 -3.37
N GLU A 105 14.22 17.04 -3.16
CA GLU A 105 13.02 16.90 -2.35
C GLU A 105 11.81 16.65 -3.25
N LEU A 106 10.90 15.77 -2.84
CA LEU A 106 9.69 15.45 -3.59
C LEU A 106 8.76 16.66 -3.73
N VAL A 107 8.31 16.91 -4.95
CA VAL A 107 7.35 18.00 -5.27
C VAL A 107 6.07 17.49 -5.93
N GLY A 108 6.06 16.26 -6.43
CA GLY A 108 4.86 15.63 -7.01
C GLY A 108 5.16 14.26 -7.58
N ILE A 109 4.22 13.72 -8.33
CA ILE A 109 4.36 12.43 -9.03
C ILE A 109 3.70 12.52 -10.40
N ILE A 110 4.25 11.80 -11.37
CA ILE A 110 3.66 11.68 -12.70
C ILE A 110 3.15 10.25 -12.85
N TYR A 111 1.92 10.10 -13.35
CA TYR A 111 1.35 8.80 -13.73
C TYR A 111 1.20 8.72 -15.24
N ASP A 112 1.40 7.54 -15.81
CA ASP A 112 1.26 7.25 -17.24
C ASP A 112 -0.10 7.68 -17.82
N TYR A 113 -1.20 7.49 -17.08
CA TYR A 113 -2.53 7.87 -17.53
C TYR A 113 -2.70 9.40 -17.67
N VAL A 114 -1.90 10.20 -16.94
CA VAL A 114 -1.89 11.66 -17.08
C VAL A 114 -1.14 12.06 -18.34
N ILE A 115 0.01 11.43 -18.59
CA ILE A 115 0.77 11.60 -19.84
C ILE A 115 -0.10 11.25 -21.05
N LEU A 116 -0.75 10.09 -21.02
CA LEU A 116 -1.65 9.62 -22.09
C LEU A 116 -2.75 10.65 -22.39
N ARG A 117 -3.42 11.17 -21.35
CA ARG A 117 -4.47 12.18 -21.52
C ARG A 117 -3.95 13.48 -22.15
N LYS A 118 -2.73 13.90 -21.84
CA LYS A 118 -2.14 15.12 -22.42
C LYS A 118 -1.67 14.90 -23.86
N LEU A 119 -1.09 13.75 -24.17
CA LEU A 119 -0.67 13.38 -25.52
C LEU A 119 -1.84 13.23 -26.50
N ALA A 120 -3.05 12.95 -26.00
CA ALA A 120 -4.25 12.93 -26.83
C ALA A 120 -4.63 14.31 -27.40
N VAL A 121 -4.11 15.41 -26.85
CA VAL A 121 -4.50 16.79 -27.21
C VAL A 121 -3.34 17.75 -27.48
N LYS A 122 -2.09 17.37 -27.15
CA LYS A 122 -0.89 18.19 -27.33
C LYS A 122 0.25 17.35 -27.90
N SER A 123 1.14 17.99 -28.66
CA SER A 123 2.38 17.35 -29.09
C SER A 123 3.32 17.12 -27.89
N PRO A 124 4.17 16.08 -27.89
CA PRO A 124 5.08 15.81 -26.77
C PRO A 124 5.96 16.99 -26.36
N ASN A 125 6.39 17.82 -27.33
CA ASN A 125 7.26 18.97 -27.09
C ASN A 125 6.52 20.18 -26.46
N GLU A 126 5.19 20.16 -26.42
CA GLU A 126 4.35 21.23 -25.87
C GLU A 126 3.87 20.92 -24.44
N ILE A 127 4.24 19.75 -23.91
CA ILE A 127 3.86 19.28 -22.59
C ILE A 127 5.05 19.48 -21.66
N SER A 128 4.89 20.31 -20.64
CA SER A 128 5.86 20.46 -19.57
C SER A 128 5.56 19.48 -18.43
N VAL A 129 6.54 19.20 -17.57
CA VAL A 129 6.31 18.43 -16.33
C VAL A 129 5.18 19.03 -15.50
N LYS A 130 5.08 20.36 -15.44
CA LYS A 130 4.01 21.06 -14.71
C LYS A 130 2.61 20.74 -15.23
N ASP A 131 2.46 20.43 -16.53
CA ASP A 131 1.17 20.05 -17.11
C ASP A 131 0.70 18.65 -16.67
N ILE A 132 1.64 17.76 -16.32
CA ILE A 132 1.40 16.35 -15.99
C ILE A 132 1.69 16.01 -14.52
N LEU A 133 2.10 16.99 -13.73
CA LEU A 133 2.41 16.82 -12.31
C LEU A 133 1.12 16.62 -11.51
N ALA A 134 1.02 15.48 -10.86
CA ALA A 134 -0.03 15.20 -9.88
C ALA A 134 0.50 15.46 -8.45
N PRO A 135 -0.41 15.75 -7.49
CA PRO A 135 -0.07 15.82 -6.08
C PRO A 135 0.59 14.54 -5.57
N LEU A 136 1.44 14.67 -4.55
CA LEU A 136 2.11 13.53 -3.95
C LEU A 136 1.11 12.49 -3.42
N PRO A 137 1.40 11.19 -3.56
CA PRO A 137 0.67 10.14 -2.88
C PRO A 137 0.95 10.22 -1.37
N PRO A 138 0.33 9.36 -0.53
CA PRO A 138 0.71 9.25 0.87
C PRO A 138 2.22 9.06 1.03
N LEU A 139 2.80 9.86 1.92
CA LEU A 139 4.20 9.79 2.31
C LEU A 139 4.30 9.08 3.66
N ILE A 140 5.27 8.19 3.80
CA ILE A 140 5.47 7.39 5.01
C ILE A 140 6.94 7.38 5.44
N ASP A 141 7.18 7.04 6.69
CA ASP A 141 8.52 6.87 7.26
C ASP A 141 9.03 5.44 7.00
N PRO A 142 10.35 5.20 6.90
CA PRO A 142 10.92 3.85 6.80
C PRO A 142 10.41 2.86 7.85
N LYS A 143 10.10 3.35 9.06
CA LYS A 143 9.58 2.58 10.20
C LYS A 143 8.05 2.54 10.26
N THR A 144 7.34 2.98 9.21
CA THR A 144 5.90 2.79 9.11
C THR A 144 5.59 1.28 9.00
N PRO A 145 4.74 0.71 9.87
CA PRO A 145 4.41 -0.72 9.84
C PRO A 145 3.79 -1.13 8.50
N VAL A 146 4.14 -2.31 7.98
CA VAL A 146 3.61 -2.82 6.70
C VAL A 146 2.08 -2.90 6.71
N ARG A 147 1.45 -3.22 7.85
CA ARG A 147 -0.02 -3.17 8.00
C ARG A 147 -0.63 -1.80 7.67
N GLU A 148 0.07 -0.70 7.94
CA GLU A 148 -0.40 0.64 7.60
C GLU A 148 -0.19 0.92 6.12
N VAL A 149 0.93 0.47 5.55
CA VAL A 149 1.18 0.47 4.10
C VAL A 149 0.07 -0.27 3.36
N MET A 150 -0.33 -1.45 3.84
CA MET A 150 -1.45 -2.22 3.28
C MET A 150 -2.75 -1.39 3.28
N LYS A 151 -3.08 -0.73 4.40
CA LYS A 151 -4.28 0.14 4.50
C LYS A 151 -4.24 1.32 3.53
N LEU A 152 -3.06 1.89 3.28
CA LEU A 152 -2.91 2.96 2.30
C LEU A 152 -3.12 2.42 0.90
N LEU A 153 -2.49 1.28 0.58
CA LEU A 153 -2.53 0.69 -0.76
C LEU A 153 -3.86 0.05 -1.15
N THR A 154 -4.83 -0.07 -0.24
CA THR A 154 -6.23 -0.38 -0.62
C THR A 154 -6.95 0.83 -1.23
N LYS A 155 -6.46 2.05 -0.98
CA LYS A 155 -7.04 3.31 -1.49
C LYS A 155 -6.18 3.98 -2.55
N TYR A 156 -4.87 3.81 -2.48
CA TYR A 156 -3.88 4.42 -3.37
C TYR A 156 -3.13 3.33 -4.14
N SER A 157 -2.69 3.62 -5.37
CA SER A 157 -1.90 2.66 -6.15
C SER A 157 -0.45 2.54 -5.68
N VAL A 158 0.05 3.56 -4.99
CA VAL A 158 1.45 3.74 -4.58
C VAL A 158 1.56 4.58 -3.30
N THR A 159 2.64 4.38 -2.54
CA THR A 159 3.10 5.27 -1.46
C THR A 159 4.61 5.46 -1.56
N LEU A 160 5.11 6.59 -1.05
CA LEU A 160 6.52 6.94 -1.06
C LEU A 160 7.09 6.94 0.36
N VAL A 161 8.23 6.28 0.52
CA VAL A 161 9.01 6.29 1.76
C VAL A 161 9.98 7.45 1.69
N VAL A 162 9.96 8.33 2.69
CA VAL A 162 10.73 9.58 2.68
C VAL A 162 11.49 9.80 3.97
N ASP A 163 12.55 10.61 3.93
CA ASP A 163 13.18 11.14 5.13
C ASP A 163 12.45 12.39 5.65
N LYS A 164 12.95 12.96 6.75
CA LYS A 164 12.41 14.19 7.37
C LYS A 164 12.47 15.42 6.46
N LYS A 165 13.25 15.39 5.38
CA LYS A 165 13.42 16.47 4.39
C LYS A 165 12.68 16.18 3.08
N LEU A 166 11.74 15.22 3.08
CA LEU A 166 11.00 14.79 1.89
C LEU A 166 11.88 14.22 0.77
N LYS A 167 13.09 13.75 1.08
CA LYS A 167 13.91 13.03 0.11
C LYS A 167 13.36 11.62 -0.10
N PRO A 168 13.21 11.15 -1.35
CA PRO A 168 12.66 9.83 -1.62
C PRO A 168 13.68 8.75 -1.24
N LEU A 169 13.34 7.93 -0.24
CA LEU A 169 14.13 6.78 0.19
C LEU A 169 13.69 5.49 -0.52
N GLY A 170 12.39 5.38 -0.82
CA GLY A 170 11.81 4.21 -1.46
C GLY A 170 10.40 4.45 -2.00
N ILE A 171 9.92 3.51 -2.78
CA ILE A 171 8.57 3.47 -3.34
C ILE A 171 7.95 2.10 -3.07
N ILE A 172 6.67 2.06 -2.72
CA ILE A 172 5.93 0.80 -2.55
C ILE A 172 4.66 0.87 -3.38
N THR A 173 4.51 -0.07 -4.31
CA THR A 173 3.28 -0.25 -5.10
C THR A 173 2.43 -1.41 -4.57
N ARG A 174 1.17 -1.49 -5.01
CA ARG A 174 0.33 -2.66 -4.76
C ARG A 174 1.01 -3.96 -5.20
N SER A 175 1.65 -3.95 -6.37
CA SER A 175 2.33 -5.13 -6.92
C SER A 175 3.50 -5.59 -6.06
N ASP A 176 4.30 -4.65 -5.53
CA ASP A 176 5.39 -4.97 -4.61
C ASP A 176 4.88 -5.63 -3.34
N LEU A 177 3.83 -5.05 -2.74
CA LEU A 177 3.24 -5.56 -1.51
C LEU A 177 2.59 -6.94 -1.72
N ILE A 178 1.85 -7.14 -2.82
CA ILE A 178 1.27 -8.46 -3.15
C ILE A 178 2.37 -9.49 -3.33
N SER A 179 3.41 -9.17 -4.10
CA SER A 179 4.54 -10.07 -4.34
C SER A 179 5.26 -10.41 -3.03
N TYR A 180 5.45 -9.42 -2.16
CA TYR A 180 6.06 -9.60 -0.85
C TYR A 180 5.24 -10.57 0.02
N LEU A 181 3.92 -10.39 0.08
CA LEU A 181 3.04 -11.23 0.87
C LEU A 181 3.00 -12.68 0.36
N ILE A 182 2.98 -12.89 -0.96
CA ILE A 182 3.02 -14.24 -1.54
C ILE A 182 4.34 -14.95 -1.20
N ASN A 183 5.47 -14.25 -1.36
CA ASN A 183 6.79 -14.86 -1.18
C ASN A 183 7.18 -15.06 0.30
N ASN A 184 6.57 -14.31 1.22
CA ASN A 184 6.85 -14.39 2.66
C ASN A 184 5.73 -15.03 3.47
N ASN A 185 4.58 -15.37 2.87
CA ASN A 185 3.60 -16.25 3.49
C ASN A 185 4.13 -17.69 3.52
N LYS A 186 4.96 -17.99 4.53
CA LYS A 186 5.10 -19.36 5.02
C LYS A 186 3.81 -19.69 5.78
N GLY A 187 2.78 -20.12 5.05
CA GLY A 187 1.67 -20.83 5.69
C GLY A 187 2.21 -22.06 6.45
N PRO A 188 1.52 -22.56 7.48
CA PRO A 188 1.92 -23.79 8.13
C PRO A 188 2.00 -24.92 7.08
N GLN A 189 3.15 -25.60 7.05
CA GLN A 189 3.30 -26.88 6.33
C GLN A 189 2.43 -27.95 6.99
#